data_AF-J3CWM9-F1
#
_entry.id   AF-J3CWM9-F1
#
_cell.length_a   1.000
_cell.length_b   1.000
_cell.length_c   1.000
_cell.angle_alpha   90.00
_cell.angle_beta   90.00
_cell.angle_gamma   90.00
#
_symmetry.space_group_name_H-M   'P 1'
#
loop_
_entity.id
_entity.type
_entity.pdbx_description
1 polymer ?
#
loop_
_entity_poly.entity_id
_entity_poly.type
_entity_poly.pdbx_seq_one_letter_code
_entity_poly.pdbx_strand_id
1 'polypeptide(L)'
;MKTTRMGALFWVLLATTAIGSGAAAYSQSRDPMWDSSQLPESRGTVKQYTLTPRGDVDGVLLTDGTEVKLPPHLSAQTVFAIRPGDQVSVRGLRARALPLIDAASITNVATGKSVVDNGPPDRRGGSDDQTVSGRIALQLHGKRGEVNGVVLDDGTTLRLPPPEAERIQDQLRQGATISARGHIIDTALGRVLDVRAIGVSPEQMTELRGPRPPGPADGPDRRGPPPPPGFGPPPPPPPPRG
;
A
#
# COMPACT_ATOMS: atom_id res chain seq x y z
N MET A 1 15.54 -74.44 -36.70
CA MET A 1 14.34 -75.29 -36.46
C MET A 1 14.04 -75.30 -34.96
N LYS A 2 12.75 -75.32 -34.62
CA LYS A 2 12.13 -75.35 -33.27
C LYS A 2 11.97 -74.00 -32.54
N THR A 3 10.83 -73.42 -32.87
CA THR A 3 9.89 -72.66 -32.03
C THR A 3 9.68 -73.24 -30.62
N THR A 4 9.32 -72.40 -29.64
CA THR A 4 7.99 -72.40 -28.95
C THR A 4 8.01 -71.84 -27.51
N ARG A 5 7.27 -70.72 -27.36
CA ARG A 5 6.31 -70.29 -26.31
C ARG A 5 6.60 -70.43 -24.81
N MET A 6 6.37 -69.33 -24.09
CA MET A 6 5.41 -69.11 -22.95
C MET A 6 5.85 -67.82 -22.25
N GLY A 7 5.05 -66.84 -21.85
CA GLY A 7 3.63 -66.76 -21.53
C GLY A 7 3.50 -66.01 -20.20
N ALA A 8 2.91 -64.81 -20.24
CA ALA A 8 2.33 -64.02 -19.14
C ALA A 8 3.23 -63.47 -18.01
N LEU A 9 3.19 -62.15 -17.79
CA LEU A 9 2.46 -61.60 -16.63
C LEU A 9 2.24 -60.08 -16.77
N PHE A 10 0.97 -59.70 -16.69
CA PHE A 10 0.46 -58.35 -16.54
C PHE A 10 0.77 -57.86 -15.12
N TRP A 11 1.42 -56.71 -14.94
CA TRP A 11 1.34 -55.93 -13.70
C TRP A 11 1.13 -54.46 -14.05
N VAL A 12 -0.13 -54.03 -13.89
CA VAL A 12 -0.57 -52.64 -13.93
C VAL A 12 -0.11 -51.99 -12.63
N LEU A 13 0.80 -51.02 -12.71
CA LEU A 13 1.09 -50.13 -11.59
C LEU A 13 0.34 -48.82 -11.81
N LEU A 14 -0.73 -48.63 -11.04
CA LEU A 14 -1.51 -47.39 -10.96
C LEU A 14 -0.67 -46.35 -10.20
N ALA A 15 -0.08 -45.38 -10.90
CA ALA A 15 0.55 -44.23 -10.26
C ALA A 15 -0.51 -43.13 -10.03
N THR A 16 -1.04 -43.07 -8.81
CA THR A 16 -1.86 -41.97 -8.31
C THR A 16 -1.02 -40.70 -8.23
N THR A 17 -1.15 -39.82 -9.23
CA THR A 17 -0.61 -38.46 -9.16
C THR A 17 -1.61 -37.58 -8.44
N ALA A 18 -1.28 -37.24 -7.18
CA ALA A 18 -1.97 -36.21 -6.44
C ALA A 18 -1.73 -34.85 -7.12
N ILE A 19 -2.79 -34.27 -7.68
CA ILE A 19 -2.77 -32.90 -8.18
C ILE A 19 -2.76 -31.99 -6.94
N GLY A 20 -1.57 -31.54 -6.56
CA GLY A 20 -1.40 -30.44 -5.63
C GLY A 20 -1.94 -29.17 -6.28
N SER A 21 -3.12 -28.73 -5.87
CA SER A 21 -3.69 -27.43 -6.22
C SER A 21 -2.89 -26.33 -5.51
N GLY A 22 -1.72 -26.01 -6.07
CA GLY A 22 -1.02 -24.77 -5.73
C GLY A 22 -1.81 -23.62 -6.32
N ALA A 23 -2.69 -23.02 -5.52
CA ALA A 23 -3.22 -21.70 -5.81
C ALA A 23 -2.05 -20.72 -5.71
N ALA A 24 -1.31 -20.56 -6.81
CA ALA A 24 -0.48 -19.39 -7.02
C ALA A 24 -1.44 -18.19 -6.98
N ALA A 25 -1.49 -17.53 -5.83
CA ALA A 25 -2.12 -16.23 -5.71
C ALA A 25 -1.35 -15.30 -6.63
N TYR A 26 -1.85 -15.14 -7.86
CA TYR A 26 -1.43 -14.07 -8.74
C TYR A 26 -1.76 -12.78 -7.99
N SER A 27 -0.77 -12.17 -7.37
CA SER A 27 -0.83 -10.75 -7.06
C SER A 27 -1.01 -10.06 -8.41
N GLN A 28 -2.23 -9.69 -8.74
CA GLN A 28 -2.45 -8.76 -9.82
C GLN A 28 -1.86 -7.43 -9.34
N SER A 29 -0.58 -7.22 -9.65
CA SER A 29 -0.04 -5.88 -9.78
C SER A 29 -0.98 -5.20 -10.76
N ARG A 30 -1.82 -4.28 -10.27
CA ARG A 30 -2.59 -3.43 -11.17
C ARG A 30 -1.57 -2.75 -12.05
N ASP A 31 -1.67 -3.00 -13.34
CA ASP A 31 -0.84 -2.29 -14.30
C ASP A 31 -1.08 -0.79 -14.06
N PRO A 32 -0.02 0.00 -13.85
CA PRO A 32 -0.18 1.42 -13.64
C PRO A 32 -1.01 1.98 -14.80
N MET A 33 -1.96 2.87 -14.50
CA MET A 33 -2.84 3.49 -15.52
C MET A 33 -2.04 4.12 -16.68
N TRP A 34 -0.77 4.45 -16.42
CA TRP A 34 0.20 4.90 -17.40
C TRP A 34 1.39 3.94 -17.44
N ASP A 35 1.72 3.45 -18.62
CA ASP A 35 2.97 2.75 -18.87
C ASP A 35 4.13 3.74 -18.88
N SER A 36 4.84 3.82 -17.75
CA SER A 36 5.99 4.71 -17.58
C SER A 36 7.12 4.47 -18.60
N SER A 37 7.13 3.32 -19.28
CA SER A 37 8.11 3.01 -20.31
C SER A 37 7.95 3.83 -21.60
N GLN A 38 6.78 4.41 -21.82
CA GLN A 38 6.47 5.25 -22.98
C GLN A 38 6.86 6.71 -22.77
N LEU A 39 7.21 7.10 -21.55
CA LEU A 39 7.62 8.46 -21.25
C LEU A 39 9.07 8.71 -21.73
N PRO A 40 9.39 9.96 -22.15
CA PRO A 40 10.74 10.32 -22.54
C PRO A 40 11.77 9.98 -21.46
N GLU A 41 12.87 9.35 -21.88
CA GLU A 41 14.00 9.01 -21.00
C GLU A 41 15.04 10.14 -21.01
N SER A 42 15.52 10.53 -19.83
CA SER A 42 16.63 11.46 -19.63
C SER A 42 17.65 10.85 -18.68
N ARG A 43 18.94 11.12 -18.90
CA ARG A 43 20.02 10.58 -18.07
C ARG A 43 20.81 11.70 -17.40
N GLY A 44 21.30 11.44 -16.20
CA GLY A 44 22.20 12.36 -15.51
C GLY A 44 22.82 11.73 -14.27
N THR A 45 23.65 12.51 -13.59
CA THR A 45 24.27 12.12 -12.31
C THR A 45 23.58 12.86 -11.19
N VAL A 46 23.21 12.16 -10.13
CA VAL A 46 22.55 12.77 -8.97
C VAL A 46 23.56 13.61 -8.20
N LYS A 47 23.27 14.89 -8.02
CA LYS A 47 24.06 15.80 -7.20
C LYS A 47 23.64 15.76 -5.73
N GLN A 48 22.34 15.83 -5.47
CA GLN A 48 21.77 15.80 -4.11
C GLN A 48 20.27 15.48 -4.15
N TYR A 49 19.68 15.16 -3.00
CA TYR A 49 18.23 15.10 -2.84
C TYR A 49 17.61 16.49 -2.78
N THR A 50 16.34 16.59 -3.18
CA THR A 50 15.48 17.73 -2.83
C THR A 50 14.51 17.30 -1.73
N LEU A 51 14.17 18.24 -0.86
CA LEU A 51 13.36 17.98 0.33
C LEU A 51 12.11 18.86 0.35
N THR A 52 11.01 18.30 0.82
CA THR A 52 9.84 19.07 1.26
C THR A 52 10.16 19.87 2.53
N PRO A 53 9.35 20.89 2.88
CA PRO A 53 9.46 21.56 4.18
C PRO A 53 9.31 20.65 5.41
N ARG A 54 8.74 19.45 5.24
CA ARG A 54 8.60 18.45 6.31
C ARG A 54 9.83 17.55 6.46
N GLY A 55 10.79 17.66 5.55
CA GLY A 55 12.01 16.84 5.52
C GLY A 55 11.90 15.56 4.70
N ASP A 56 10.76 15.28 4.07
CA ASP A 56 10.61 14.15 3.14
C ASP A 56 11.34 14.43 1.82
N VAL A 57 11.94 13.42 1.19
CA VAL A 57 12.54 13.55 -0.15
C VAL A 57 11.43 13.68 -1.19
N ASP A 58 11.47 14.74 -2.00
CA ASP A 58 10.50 15.01 -3.09
C ASP A 58 11.15 14.98 -4.48
N GLY A 59 12.38 14.49 -4.57
CA GLY A 59 13.13 14.50 -5.82
C GLY A 59 14.64 14.44 -5.65
N VAL A 60 15.31 14.65 -6.78
CA VAL A 60 16.77 14.76 -6.87
C VAL A 60 17.14 15.92 -7.78
N LEU A 61 18.24 16.59 -7.45
CA LEU A 61 18.89 17.55 -8.34
C LEU A 61 20.03 16.84 -9.06
N LEU A 62 20.07 16.94 -10.38
CA LEU A 62 21.15 16.40 -11.19
C LEU A 62 22.32 17.40 -11.30
N THR A 63 23.51 16.90 -11.66
CA THR A 63 24.74 17.72 -11.76
C THR A 63 24.66 18.81 -12.83
N ASP A 64 23.81 18.64 -13.84
CA ASP A 64 23.56 19.63 -14.90
C ASP A 64 22.57 20.73 -14.48
N GLY A 65 22.05 20.68 -13.25
CA GLY A 65 21.05 21.61 -12.73
C GLY A 65 19.60 21.20 -12.99
N THR A 66 19.35 20.04 -13.60
CA THR A 66 18.00 19.54 -13.81
C THR A 66 17.38 19.04 -12.50
N GLU A 67 16.19 19.55 -12.17
CA GLU A 67 15.37 19.08 -11.05
C GLU A 67 14.50 17.92 -11.49
N VAL A 68 14.58 16.80 -10.78
CA VAL A 68 13.72 15.64 -11.00
C VAL A 68 12.78 15.53 -9.82
N LYS A 69 11.49 15.81 -10.03
CA LYS A 69 10.46 15.74 -9.00
C LYS A 69 9.87 14.34 -8.91
N LEU A 70 9.70 13.88 -7.68
CA LEU A 70 9.10 12.60 -7.31
C LEU A 70 8.08 12.85 -6.20
N PRO A 71 6.97 12.10 -6.15
CA PRO A 71 6.03 12.22 -5.04
C PRO A 71 6.69 11.94 -3.68
N PRO A 72 6.40 12.72 -2.62
CA PRO A 72 7.01 12.54 -1.30
C PRO A 72 6.77 11.16 -0.67
N HIS A 73 5.71 10.44 -1.07
CA HIS A 73 5.42 9.09 -0.58
C HIS A 73 6.46 8.06 -1.06
N LEU A 74 7.25 8.37 -2.10
CA LEU A 74 8.35 7.55 -2.59
C LEU A 74 9.68 7.84 -1.88
N SER A 75 9.72 8.81 -0.95
CA SER A 75 10.93 9.27 -0.26
C SER A 75 11.85 8.12 0.19
N ALA A 76 11.29 7.11 0.89
CA ALA A 76 12.06 5.95 1.33
C ALA A 76 12.62 5.13 0.16
N GLN A 77 11.79 4.82 -0.84
CA GLN A 77 12.22 4.04 -2.00
C GLN A 77 13.34 4.74 -2.76
N THR A 78 13.22 6.07 -2.93
CA THR A 78 14.23 6.90 -3.58
C THR A 78 15.57 6.80 -2.87
N VAL A 79 15.64 7.01 -1.55
CA VAL A 79 16.93 6.98 -0.82
C VAL A 79 17.55 5.58 -0.72
N PHE A 80 16.73 4.52 -0.82
CA PHE A 80 17.24 3.14 -0.87
C PHE A 80 17.81 2.75 -2.24
N ALA A 81 17.23 3.27 -3.32
CA ALA A 81 17.60 2.93 -4.69
C ALA A 81 18.65 3.86 -5.31
N ILE A 82 18.64 5.13 -4.91
CA ILE A 82 19.37 6.22 -5.57
C ILE A 82 20.12 7.03 -4.53
N ARG A 83 21.41 7.29 -4.76
CA ARG A 83 22.27 8.11 -3.90
C ARG A 83 22.93 9.24 -4.69
N PRO A 84 23.33 10.34 -4.03
CA PRO A 84 24.22 11.31 -4.63
C PRO A 84 25.49 10.65 -5.20
N GLY A 85 25.85 10.99 -6.43
CA GLY A 85 26.91 10.37 -7.22
C GLY A 85 26.44 9.27 -8.17
N ASP A 86 25.23 8.74 -8.00
CA ASP A 86 24.72 7.70 -8.90
C ASP A 86 24.36 8.26 -10.27
N GLN A 87 24.66 7.48 -11.32
CA GLN A 87 24.07 7.70 -12.63
C GLN A 87 22.65 7.14 -12.67
N VAL A 88 21.72 7.96 -13.14
CA VAL A 88 20.30 7.61 -13.20
C VAL A 88 19.73 7.79 -14.60
N SER A 89 18.77 6.93 -14.92
CA SER A 89 17.85 7.06 -16.04
C SER A 89 16.47 7.40 -15.50
N VAL A 90 15.91 8.50 -15.97
CA VAL A 90 14.65 9.08 -15.49
C VAL A 90 13.65 9.04 -16.64
N ARG A 91 12.47 8.49 -16.40
CA ARG A 91 11.35 8.56 -17.33
C ARG A 91 10.26 9.47 -16.76
N GLY A 92 9.90 10.50 -17.52
CA GLY A 92 9.02 11.53 -17.00
C GLY A 92 8.69 12.61 -18.01
N LEU A 93 7.82 13.54 -17.59
CA LEU A 93 7.44 14.69 -18.38
C LEU A 93 8.38 15.86 -18.09
N ARG A 94 9.06 16.35 -19.12
CA ARG A 94 9.95 17.50 -19.00
C ARG A 94 9.17 18.80 -19.12
N ALA A 95 9.37 19.70 -18.16
CA ALA A 95 8.85 21.06 -18.24
C ALA A 95 9.47 21.80 -19.44
N ARG A 96 8.65 22.58 -20.16
CA ARG A 96 9.12 23.34 -21.33
C ARG A 96 9.97 24.54 -20.97
N ALA A 97 9.65 25.20 -19.86
CA ALA A 97 10.16 26.53 -19.52
C ALA A 97 11.36 26.51 -18.56
N LEU A 98 11.68 25.36 -17.94
CA LEU A 98 12.74 25.22 -16.95
C LEU A 98 13.31 23.80 -16.96
N PRO A 99 14.55 23.58 -16.47
CA PRO A 99 15.17 22.26 -16.40
C PRO A 99 14.55 21.44 -15.25
N LEU A 100 13.30 21.03 -15.44
CA LEU A 100 12.53 20.23 -14.48
C LEU A 100 11.90 19.03 -15.19
N ILE A 101 11.92 17.88 -14.53
CA ILE A 101 11.27 16.64 -14.97
C ILE A 101 10.34 16.18 -13.85
N ASP A 102 9.06 15.99 -14.17
CA ASP A 102 8.11 15.29 -13.32
C ASP A 102 8.24 13.78 -13.60
N ALA A 103 8.90 13.06 -12.70
CA ALA A 103 9.32 11.69 -12.96
C ALA A 103 8.24 10.67 -12.57
N ALA A 104 7.88 9.83 -13.54
CA ALA A 104 7.10 8.62 -13.29
C ALA A 104 7.99 7.45 -12.87
N SER A 105 9.25 7.43 -13.30
CA SER A 105 10.23 6.49 -12.76
C SER A 105 11.66 7.02 -12.78
N ILE A 106 12.48 6.51 -11.86
CA ILE A 106 13.92 6.76 -11.79
C ILE A 106 14.64 5.45 -11.52
N THR A 107 15.66 5.16 -12.33
CA THR A 107 16.42 3.91 -12.28
C THR A 107 17.89 4.20 -12.14
N ASN A 108 18.54 3.57 -11.17
CA ASN A 108 19.99 3.58 -11.03
C ASN A 108 20.60 2.76 -12.17
N VAL A 109 21.46 3.37 -12.99
CA VAL A 109 22.06 2.72 -14.16
C VAL A 109 23.04 1.62 -13.76
N ALA A 110 23.79 1.81 -12.67
CA ALA A 110 24.80 0.85 -12.22
C ALA A 110 24.18 -0.36 -11.51
N THR A 111 23.15 -0.13 -10.68
CA THR A 111 22.55 -1.20 -9.85
C THR A 111 21.26 -1.79 -10.44
N GLY A 112 20.65 -1.13 -11.42
CA GLY A 112 19.36 -1.53 -12.00
C GLY A 112 18.15 -1.29 -11.08
N LYS A 113 18.36 -0.77 -9.87
CA LYS A 113 17.26 -0.48 -8.93
C LYS A 113 16.39 0.65 -9.47
N SER A 114 15.08 0.43 -9.51
CA SER A 114 14.11 1.37 -10.04
C SER A 114 13.07 1.77 -8.99
N VAL A 115 12.66 3.02 -9.04
CA VAL A 115 11.54 3.57 -8.27
C VAL A 115 10.51 4.05 -9.28
N VAL A 116 9.28 3.55 -9.17
CA VAL A 116 8.18 3.84 -10.08
C VAL A 116 7.05 4.45 -9.27
N ASP A 117 6.53 5.58 -9.73
CA ASP A 117 5.31 6.17 -9.20
C ASP A 117 4.10 5.40 -9.73
N ASN A 118 3.43 4.68 -8.84
CA ASN A 118 2.18 3.99 -9.13
C ASN A 118 0.95 4.82 -8.69
N GLY A 119 1.15 6.11 -8.45
CA GLY A 119 0.18 7.01 -7.85
C GLY A 119 0.22 6.97 -6.32
N PRO A 120 -0.43 7.95 -5.66
CA PRO A 120 -0.53 7.94 -4.21
C PRO A 120 -1.22 6.66 -3.75
N PRO A 121 -0.79 6.04 -2.63
CA PRO A 121 -1.49 4.90 -2.07
C PRO A 121 -2.95 5.29 -1.85
N ASP A 122 -3.86 4.56 -2.50
CA ASP A 122 -5.29 4.85 -2.51
C ASP A 122 -5.81 4.91 -1.07
N ARG A 123 -6.01 6.11 -0.53
CA ARG A 123 -6.70 6.27 0.77
C ARG A 123 -8.20 6.02 0.64
N ARG A 124 -8.73 6.03 -0.60
CA ARG A 124 -10.16 5.90 -0.92
C ARG A 124 -10.39 5.21 -2.27
N GLY A 125 -9.80 4.03 -2.48
CA GLY A 125 -9.82 3.45 -3.84
C GLY A 125 -9.47 1.97 -3.97
N GLY A 126 -9.81 1.16 -2.96
CA GLY A 126 -9.92 -0.28 -3.13
C GLY A 126 -8.68 -1.00 -3.66
N SER A 127 -7.64 -1.19 -2.84
CA SER A 127 -7.16 -2.56 -2.74
C SER A 127 -8.31 -3.33 -2.09
N ASP A 128 -8.94 -4.25 -2.82
CA ASP A 128 -9.90 -5.15 -2.19
C ASP A 128 -9.23 -5.73 -0.97
N ASP A 129 -9.94 -5.70 0.16
CA ASP A 129 -9.38 -6.19 1.40
C ASP A 129 -8.80 -7.59 1.18
N GLN A 130 -7.49 -7.70 1.32
CA GLN A 130 -6.78 -8.95 1.07
C GLN A 130 -6.80 -9.79 2.33
N THR A 131 -7.10 -11.06 2.15
CA THR A 131 -6.99 -12.06 3.22
C THR A 131 -5.58 -12.62 3.23
N VAL A 132 -4.90 -12.48 4.36
CA VAL A 132 -3.59 -13.08 4.66
C VAL A 132 -3.78 -14.09 5.77
N SER A 133 -3.21 -15.29 5.62
CA SER A 133 -3.22 -16.32 6.65
C SER A 133 -1.81 -16.79 6.93
N GLY A 134 -1.49 -17.02 8.20
CA GLY A 134 -0.17 -17.46 8.60
C GLY A 134 -0.08 -17.78 10.08
N ARG A 135 1.10 -18.18 10.52
CA ARG A 135 1.42 -18.40 11.93
C ARG A 135 2.07 -17.14 12.50
N ILE A 136 1.72 -16.80 13.73
CA ILE A 136 2.25 -15.65 14.45
C ILE A 136 3.70 -15.93 14.87
N ALA A 137 4.64 -15.17 14.34
CA ALA A 137 6.04 -15.21 14.74
C ALA A 137 6.27 -14.42 16.04
N LEU A 138 5.65 -13.24 16.17
CA LEU A 138 5.87 -12.34 17.31
C LEU A 138 4.71 -11.35 17.52
N GLN A 139 4.44 -10.95 18.77
CA GLN A 139 3.57 -9.83 19.10
C GLN A 139 4.31 -8.49 19.02
N LEU A 140 3.68 -7.50 18.40
CA LEU A 140 4.17 -6.13 18.36
C LEU A 140 3.52 -5.31 19.46
N HIS A 141 4.32 -4.41 20.03
CA HIS A 141 3.89 -3.55 21.12
C HIS A 141 4.06 -2.07 20.77
N GLY A 142 3.19 -1.24 21.34
CA GLY A 142 3.34 0.20 21.35
C GLY A 142 4.35 0.65 22.40
N LYS A 143 4.57 1.96 22.46
CA LYS A 143 5.59 2.55 23.36
C LYS A 143 5.27 2.36 24.84
N ARG A 144 4.01 2.07 25.20
CA ARG A 144 3.56 1.84 26.57
C ARG A 144 3.48 0.35 26.90
N GLY A 145 3.95 -0.53 26.01
CA GLY A 145 3.90 -1.99 26.19
C GLY A 145 2.54 -2.63 25.81
N GLU A 146 1.63 -1.87 25.23
CA GLU A 146 0.33 -2.33 24.75
C GLU A 146 0.47 -3.13 23.45
N VAL A 147 -0.28 -4.23 23.28
CA VAL A 147 -0.27 -4.97 22.01
C VAL A 147 -0.87 -4.10 20.92
N ASN A 148 -0.19 -3.95 19.79
CA ASN A 148 -0.64 -3.14 18.64
C ASN A 148 -0.60 -3.89 17.30
N GLY A 149 -0.22 -5.16 17.33
CA GLY A 149 -0.03 -5.92 16.11
C GLY A 149 0.63 -7.27 16.33
N VAL A 150 0.83 -7.99 15.23
CA VAL A 150 1.65 -9.20 15.18
C VAL A 150 2.48 -9.23 13.91
N VAL A 151 3.56 -9.99 13.91
CA VAL A 151 4.33 -10.36 12.71
C VAL A 151 4.06 -11.83 12.42
N LEU A 152 3.76 -12.16 11.17
CA LEU A 152 3.62 -13.54 10.71
C LEU A 152 4.99 -14.13 10.33
N ASP A 153 5.10 -15.46 10.24
CA ASP A 153 6.35 -16.15 9.90
C ASP A 153 6.93 -15.76 8.53
N ASP A 154 6.10 -15.27 7.60
CA ASP A 154 6.53 -14.76 6.29
C ASP A 154 7.08 -13.32 6.34
N GLY A 155 7.08 -12.70 7.52
CA GLY A 155 7.49 -11.30 7.75
C GLY A 155 6.38 -10.27 7.56
N THR A 156 5.16 -10.68 7.18
CA THR A 156 4.03 -9.77 7.04
C THR A 156 3.62 -9.23 8.41
N THR A 157 3.54 -7.90 8.54
CA THR A 157 3.11 -7.24 9.77
C THR A 157 1.61 -6.97 9.73
N LEU A 158 0.87 -7.51 10.68
CA LEU A 158 -0.55 -7.22 10.90
C LEU A 158 -0.66 -6.09 11.93
N ARG A 159 -1.21 -4.94 11.54
CA ARG A 159 -1.52 -3.84 12.45
C ARG A 159 -2.98 -3.89 12.84
N LEU A 160 -3.22 -3.92 14.15
CA LEU A 160 -4.57 -3.96 14.70
C LEU A 160 -4.93 -2.59 15.27
N PRO A 161 -6.21 -2.16 15.16
CA PRO A 161 -6.70 -1.03 15.92
C PRO A 161 -6.44 -1.23 17.42
N PRO A 162 -5.91 -0.24 18.15
CA PRO A 162 -5.49 -0.44 19.55
C PRO A 162 -6.56 -1.06 20.46
N PRO A 163 -7.85 -0.63 20.42
CA PRO A 163 -8.88 -1.24 21.27
C PRO A 163 -9.13 -2.72 20.97
N GLU A 164 -9.00 -3.12 19.70
CA GLU A 164 -9.23 -4.51 19.28
C GLU A 164 -8.02 -5.38 19.59
N ALA A 165 -6.80 -4.86 19.44
CA ALA A 165 -5.57 -5.55 19.80
C ALA A 165 -5.57 -5.96 21.27
N GLU A 166 -6.00 -5.08 22.18
CA GLU A 166 -6.14 -5.38 23.61
C GLU A 166 -7.19 -6.46 23.89
N ARG A 167 -8.32 -6.43 23.17
CA ARG A 167 -9.43 -7.37 23.36
C ARG A 167 -9.05 -8.81 23.01
N ILE A 168 -8.23 -9.00 21.99
CA ILE A 168 -7.85 -10.33 21.48
C ILE A 168 -6.40 -10.72 21.77
N GLN A 169 -5.68 -9.97 22.60
CA GLN A 169 -4.26 -10.19 22.91
C GLN A 169 -3.94 -11.64 23.32
N ASP A 170 -4.86 -12.30 24.04
CA ASP A 170 -4.71 -13.69 24.47
C ASP A 170 -4.69 -14.70 23.32
N GLN A 171 -5.28 -14.32 22.18
CA GLN A 171 -5.34 -15.13 20.96
C GLN A 171 -4.15 -14.86 20.03
N LEU A 172 -3.47 -13.73 20.21
CA LEU A 172 -2.35 -13.28 19.37
C LEU A 172 -1.00 -13.92 19.79
N ARG A 173 -1.02 -15.07 20.45
CA ARG A 173 0.20 -15.69 21.01
C ARG A 173 1.10 -16.19 19.89
N GLN A 174 2.41 -16.12 20.13
CA GLN A 174 3.40 -16.71 19.23
C GLN A 174 3.07 -18.19 18.96
N GLY A 175 3.15 -18.59 17.70
CA GLY A 175 2.85 -19.94 17.23
C GLY A 175 1.39 -20.21 16.90
N ALA A 176 0.45 -19.31 17.22
CA ALA A 176 -0.95 -19.46 16.83
C ALA A 176 -1.16 -19.18 15.33
N THR A 177 -2.09 -19.89 14.71
CA THR A 177 -2.53 -19.63 13.33
C THR A 177 -3.59 -18.54 13.32
N ILE A 178 -3.48 -17.61 12.39
CA ILE A 178 -4.42 -16.50 12.25
C ILE A 178 -4.66 -16.19 10.79
N SER A 179 -5.87 -15.73 10.50
CA SER A 179 -6.28 -15.17 9.23
C SER A 179 -6.80 -13.76 9.46
N ALA A 180 -6.29 -12.83 8.69
CA ALA A 180 -6.65 -11.42 8.78
C ALA A 180 -6.98 -10.88 7.40
N ARG A 181 -7.99 -10.02 7.33
CA ARG A 181 -8.46 -9.37 6.13
C ARG A 181 -8.40 -7.86 6.32
N GLY A 182 -7.87 -7.15 5.33
CA GLY A 182 -7.72 -5.70 5.45
C GLY A 182 -6.94 -5.07 4.30
N HIS A 183 -6.53 -3.83 4.50
CA HIS A 183 -5.82 -3.09 3.47
C HIS A 183 -4.33 -3.43 3.52
N ILE A 184 -3.76 -3.89 2.40
CA ILE A 184 -2.33 -4.21 2.33
C ILE A 184 -1.51 -3.05 1.79
N ILE A 185 -0.34 -2.86 2.37
CA ILE A 185 0.67 -1.92 1.92
C ILE A 185 1.95 -2.72 1.75
N ASP A 186 2.40 -2.87 0.51
CA ASP A 186 3.65 -3.53 0.19
C ASP A 186 4.70 -2.46 -0.17
N THR A 187 5.88 -2.58 0.42
CA THR A 187 6.98 -1.64 0.23
C THR A 187 8.29 -2.40 0.19
N ALA A 188 9.34 -1.77 -0.32
CA ALA A 188 10.70 -2.33 -0.23
C ALA A 188 11.19 -2.57 1.21
N LEU A 189 10.51 -2.03 2.23
CA LEU A 189 10.80 -2.24 3.65
C LEU A 189 10.03 -3.40 4.28
N GLY A 190 9.08 -3.99 3.55
CA GLY A 190 8.22 -5.06 4.02
C GLY A 190 6.75 -4.81 3.73
N ARG A 191 5.94 -5.78 4.13
CA ARG A 191 4.50 -5.85 3.88
C ARG A 191 3.72 -5.64 5.17
N VAL A 192 2.74 -4.73 5.13
CA VAL A 192 1.89 -4.40 6.27
C VAL A 192 0.42 -4.56 5.87
N LEU A 193 -0.35 -5.27 6.67
CA LEU A 193 -1.81 -5.34 6.56
C LEU A 193 -2.44 -4.52 7.69
N ASP A 194 -3.20 -3.48 7.33
CA ASP A 194 -4.08 -2.77 8.25
C ASP A 194 -5.37 -3.59 8.42
N VAL A 195 -5.50 -4.26 9.56
CA VAL A 195 -6.48 -5.32 9.77
C VAL A 195 -7.87 -4.74 10.02
N ARG A 196 -8.84 -5.16 9.20
CA ARG A 196 -10.26 -4.83 9.36
C ARG A 196 -11.11 -6.01 9.82
N ALA A 197 -10.68 -7.24 9.56
CA ALA A 197 -11.32 -8.43 10.09
C ALA A 197 -10.27 -9.48 10.46
N ILE A 198 -10.50 -10.24 11.52
CA ILE A 198 -9.53 -11.21 12.03
C ILE A 198 -10.21 -12.44 12.61
N GLY A 199 -9.58 -13.59 12.44
CA GLY A 199 -10.11 -14.89 12.82
C GLY A 199 -9.04 -15.97 12.84
N VAL A 200 -9.44 -17.16 13.28
CA VAL A 200 -8.57 -18.36 13.24
C VAL A 200 -8.45 -18.93 11.83
N SER A 201 -9.43 -18.65 10.97
CA SER A 201 -9.46 -19.04 9.56
C SER A 201 -10.18 -17.98 8.72
N PRO A 202 -10.06 -18.00 7.39
CA PRO A 202 -10.74 -17.05 6.50
C PRO A 202 -12.27 -17.07 6.63
N GLU A 203 -12.84 -18.21 7.00
CA GLU A 203 -14.28 -18.42 7.14
C GLU A 203 -14.80 -17.98 8.52
N GLN A 204 -13.91 -17.83 9.50
CA GLN A 204 -14.23 -17.51 10.90
C GLN A 204 -13.63 -16.16 11.31
N MET A 205 -13.82 -15.14 10.49
CA MET A 205 -13.36 -13.78 10.78
C MET A 205 -14.44 -12.94 11.47
N THR A 206 -14.02 -12.14 12.45
CA THR A 206 -14.83 -11.09 13.05
C THR A 206 -14.35 -9.74 12.53
N GLU A 207 -15.28 -8.91 12.03
CA GLU A 207 -15.00 -7.52 11.67
C GLU A 207 -14.55 -6.74 12.91
N LEU A 208 -13.34 -6.18 12.84
CA LEU A 208 -12.80 -5.25 13.81
C LEU A 208 -13.47 -3.90 13.57
N ARG A 209 -14.12 -3.36 14.60
CA ARG A 209 -14.73 -2.03 14.48
C ARG A 209 -13.63 -0.99 14.31
N GLY A 210 -13.50 -0.45 13.11
CA GLY A 210 -12.68 0.74 12.86
C GLY A 210 -13.18 1.95 13.65
N PRO A 211 -12.38 3.03 13.75
CA PRO A 211 -12.87 4.31 14.23
C PRO A 211 -14.14 4.66 13.45
N ARG A 212 -15.20 5.06 14.16
CA ARG A 212 -16.44 5.51 13.52
C ARG A 212 -16.05 6.55 12.46
N PRO A 213 -16.42 6.38 11.18
CA PRO A 213 -16.20 7.44 10.21
C PRO A 213 -16.84 8.72 10.78
N PRO A 214 -16.22 9.90 10.64
CA PRO A 214 -16.89 11.13 10.99
C PRO A 214 -18.26 11.08 10.32
N GLY A 215 -19.32 11.16 11.12
CA GLY A 215 -20.68 11.09 10.60
C GLY A 215 -20.84 12.14 9.51
N PRO A 216 -21.82 11.98 8.60
CA PRO A 216 -22.20 13.05 7.69
C PRO A 216 -22.25 14.37 8.45
N ALA A 217 -21.78 15.46 7.85
CA ALA A 217 -21.77 16.80 8.44
C ALA A 217 -23.20 17.36 8.71
N ASP A 218 -24.23 16.52 8.61
CA ASP A 218 -25.65 16.86 8.57
C ASP A 218 -26.40 16.32 9.81
N GLY A 219 -25.78 16.43 10.99
CA GLY A 219 -26.53 16.34 12.25
C GLY A 219 -27.27 17.66 12.48
N PRO A 220 -28.58 17.66 12.83
CA PRO A 220 -29.40 18.88 12.93
C PRO A 220 -29.04 19.81 14.10
N ASP A 221 -28.01 19.49 14.90
CA ASP A 221 -27.73 20.16 16.17
C ASP A 221 -26.56 21.16 16.14
N ARG A 222 -26.22 21.72 14.97
CA ARG A 222 -25.47 22.99 14.92
C ARG A 222 -26.40 24.16 14.58
N ARG A 223 -27.23 24.55 15.55
CA ARG A 223 -27.44 25.98 15.73
C ARG A 223 -26.07 26.53 16.12
N GLY A 224 -25.40 27.23 15.20
CA GLY A 224 -24.32 28.13 15.58
C GLY A 224 -24.81 29.05 16.71
N PRO A 225 -23.91 29.63 17.52
CA PRO A 225 -24.33 30.62 18.51
C PRO A 225 -25.25 31.66 17.83
N PRO A 226 -26.38 32.04 18.46
CA PRO A 226 -27.33 32.94 17.84
C PRO A 226 -26.61 34.22 17.37
N PRO A 227 -26.96 34.77 16.19
CA PRO A 227 -26.34 35.99 15.71
C PRO A 227 -26.53 37.10 16.74
N PRO A 228 -25.57 38.03 16.89
CA PRO A 228 -25.72 39.18 17.76
C PRO A 228 -26.98 39.97 17.38
N PRO A 229 -27.70 40.56 18.34
CA PRO A 229 -28.93 41.30 18.06
C PRO A 229 -28.68 42.43 17.06
N GLY A 230 -29.37 42.42 15.91
CA GLY A 230 -29.33 43.53 14.95
C GLY A 230 -29.16 43.16 13.47
N PHE A 231 -28.78 41.92 13.14
CA PHE A 231 -28.65 41.46 11.74
C PHE A 231 -29.88 40.65 11.28
N GLY A 232 -31.08 41.22 11.46
CA GLY A 232 -32.28 40.73 10.78
C GLY A 232 -32.31 41.21 9.31
N PRO A 233 -32.98 40.49 8.40
CA PRO A 233 -33.20 41.00 7.04
C PRO A 233 -33.94 42.35 7.10
N PRO A 234 -33.64 43.30 6.18
CA PRO A 234 -34.29 44.60 6.18
C PRO A 234 -35.81 44.44 6.00
N PRO A 235 -36.63 45.31 6.63
CA PRO A 235 -38.08 45.23 6.48
C PRO A 235 -38.48 45.44 5.01
N PRO A 236 -39.58 44.80 4.56
CA PRO A 236 -40.07 44.99 3.20
C PRO A 236 -40.45 46.46 2.95
N PRO A 237 -40.32 46.95 1.71
CA PRO A 237 -40.68 48.33 1.37
C PRO A 237 -42.18 48.58 1.62
N PRO A 238 -42.55 49.81 2.01
CA PRO A 238 -43.94 50.16 2.23
C PRO A 238 -44.75 50.04 0.92
N PRO A 239 -46.06 49.68 1.00
CA PRO A 239 -46.90 49.59 -0.18
C PRO A 239 -47.04 50.96 -0.87
N PRO A 240 -47.21 50.98 -2.21
CA PRO A 240 -47.38 52.22 -2.95
C PRO A 240 -48.59 53.00 -2.44
N ARG A 241 -48.39 54.30 -2.16
CA ARG A 241 -49.49 55.22 -1.84
C ARG A 241 -50.30 55.45 -3.12
N GLY A 242 -51.59 55.12 -3.07
CA GLY A 242 -52.58 55.68 -3.99
C GLY A 242 -52.83 57.15 -3.70
#